data_AF-A0A1Q8CV17-F1
#
_entry.id   AF-A0A1Q8CV17-F1
#
_cell.length_a   1.000
_cell.length_b   1.000
_cell.length_c   1.000
_cell.angle_alpha   90.00
_cell.angle_beta   90.00
_cell.angle_gamma   90.00
#
_symmetry.space_group_name_H-M   'P 1'
#
loop_
_entity.id
_entity.type
_entity.pdbx_description
1 polymer ?
#
loop_
_entity_poly.entity_id
_entity_poly.type
_entity_poly.pdbx_seq_one_letter_code
_entity_poly.pdbx_strand_id
1 'polypeptide(L)'
;MDFFAEVVRTGTVLGLDEGLDPDVIRRAAGPPLVAEPWGDDLIWDYGSVRFHWVVREAPLPVQGFWFAVPVAELAPGLPFEDLRAATGMRFAESRDGYLAPESEMAVDVDPSTGAVTSIRSAFQRQWHLILRYADVETPTPDLRESWFAANEPAGAERAEWWLHVCYMISAQTWSIDDLEERMRWLSYARWAWDLAVARGHVSPATAVMNVAEDYAEAENRDLSLGPSSHDALVAECLSHVTGSMSRADKNLIDMAALHRHGISDPAVQAEFDKWYAVRTDVPRVRLPAQ
;
A
#
# COMPACT_ATOMS: atom_id res chain seq x y z
N MET A 1 8.55 12.24 21.99
CA MET A 1 7.22 12.69 21.51
C MET A 1 7.31 13.17 20.07
N ASP A 2 8.04 14.26 19.79
CA ASP A 2 8.09 14.90 18.46
C ASP A 2 8.41 13.94 17.31
N PHE A 3 9.39 13.06 17.50
CA PHE A 3 9.75 12.00 16.54
C PHE A 3 8.54 11.13 16.18
N PHE A 4 7.83 10.56 17.16
CA PHE A 4 6.66 9.71 16.92
C PHE A 4 5.51 10.48 16.27
N ALA A 5 5.27 11.71 16.71
CA ALA A 5 4.24 12.57 16.13
C ALA A 5 4.57 12.95 14.68
N GLU A 6 5.84 13.10 14.32
CA GLU A 6 6.29 13.29 12.94
C GLU A 6 6.09 12.03 12.10
N VAL A 7 6.42 10.85 12.62
CA VAL A 7 6.17 9.57 11.93
C VAL A 7 4.68 9.42 11.62
N VAL A 8 3.81 9.67 12.60
CA VAL A 8 2.36 9.59 12.37
C VAL A 8 1.87 10.65 11.39
N ARG A 9 2.38 11.88 11.42
CA ARG A 9 1.95 12.94 10.48
C ARG A 9 2.40 12.72 9.06
N THR A 10 3.60 12.21 8.87
CA THR A 10 4.24 12.13 7.55
C THR A 10 4.08 10.77 6.89
N GLY A 11 3.84 9.73 7.68
CA GLY A 11 3.92 8.35 7.20
C GLY A 11 5.35 7.91 6.88
N THR A 12 6.36 8.60 7.44
CA THR A 12 7.78 8.33 7.17
C THR A 12 8.59 8.34 8.45
N VAL A 13 9.65 7.56 8.52
CA VAL A 13 10.69 7.62 9.54
C VAL A 13 11.87 8.40 8.99
N LEU A 14 11.99 9.68 9.35
CA LEU A 14 13.02 10.60 8.84
C LEU A 14 13.04 10.68 7.30
N GLY A 15 11.86 10.65 6.66
CA GLY A 15 11.73 10.65 5.20
C GLY A 15 11.85 9.27 4.53
N LEU A 16 12.12 8.21 5.30
CA LEU A 16 12.06 6.83 4.83
C LEU A 16 10.64 6.27 5.01
N ASP A 17 10.07 5.68 3.98
CA ASP A 17 8.78 4.99 4.05
C ASP A 17 8.93 3.55 3.54
N GLU A 18 7.87 2.76 3.69
CA GLU A 18 7.88 1.33 3.35
C GLU A 18 8.09 1.07 1.87
N GLY A 19 7.70 2.00 0.99
CA GLY A 19 7.76 1.81 -0.47
C GLY A 19 9.16 1.90 -1.05
N LEU A 20 10.17 2.29 -0.25
CA LEU A 20 11.55 2.38 -0.70
C LEU A 20 12.23 1.02 -0.77
N ASP A 21 12.99 0.79 -1.84
CA ASP A 21 13.81 -0.41 -1.98
C ASP A 21 14.83 -0.57 -0.83
N PRO A 22 15.19 -1.81 -0.46
CA PRO A 22 16.21 -2.10 0.55
C PRO A 22 17.52 -1.37 0.28
N ASP A 23 17.96 -1.27 -0.99
CA ASP A 23 19.19 -0.57 -1.33
C ASP A 23 19.12 0.94 -1.09
N VAL A 24 17.95 1.55 -1.24
CA VAL A 24 17.73 2.97 -0.93
C VAL A 24 17.74 3.18 0.58
N ILE A 25 17.02 2.34 1.34
CA ILE A 25 17.04 2.38 2.81
C ILE A 25 18.46 2.18 3.34
N ARG A 26 19.20 1.19 2.86
CA ARG A 26 20.60 0.92 3.26
C ARG A 26 21.51 2.11 2.97
N ARG A 27 21.36 2.74 1.80
CA ARG A 27 22.15 3.93 1.43
C ARG A 27 21.87 5.12 2.35
N ALA A 28 20.62 5.29 2.76
CA ALA A 28 20.17 6.41 3.58
C ALA A 28 20.47 6.21 5.08
N ALA A 29 20.18 5.02 5.62
CA ALA A 29 20.23 4.69 7.04
C ALA A 29 21.52 3.96 7.47
N GLY A 30 22.27 3.38 6.53
CA GLY A 30 23.41 2.50 6.82
C GLY A 30 23.01 1.00 6.81
N PRO A 31 23.89 0.10 7.27
CA PRO A 31 23.56 -1.33 7.37
C PRO A 31 22.55 -1.58 8.50
N PRO A 32 21.62 -2.54 8.34
CA PRO A 32 20.72 -2.93 9.42
C PRO A 32 21.48 -3.66 10.54
N LEU A 33 20.92 -3.64 11.75
CA LEU A 33 21.42 -4.42 12.89
C LEU A 33 21.11 -5.91 12.71
N VAL A 34 19.93 -6.20 12.18
CA VAL A 34 19.43 -7.54 11.91
C VAL A 34 18.84 -7.56 10.51
N ALA A 35 19.19 -8.58 9.73
CA ALA A 35 18.61 -8.85 8.42
C ALA A 35 18.17 -10.32 8.38
N GLU A 36 16.87 -10.55 8.34
CA GLU A 36 16.27 -11.88 8.45
C GLU A 36 15.32 -12.13 7.27
N PRO A 37 15.45 -13.27 6.57
CA PRO A 37 14.39 -13.76 5.70
C PRO A 37 13.27 -14.38 6.55
N TRP A 38 12.02 -14.10 6.22
CA TRP A 38 10.85 -14.74 6.81
C TRP A 38 9.90 -15.19 5.70
N GLY A 39 10.04 -16.45 5.27
CA GLY A 39 9.26 -16.95 4.13
C GLY A 39 9.62 -16.17 2.88
N ASP A 40 8.62 -15.53 2.28
CA ASP A 40 8.79 -14.65 1.12
C ASP A 40 9.09 -13.20 1.52
N ASP A 41 9.27 -12.90 2.81
CA ASP A 41 9.56 -11.55 3.30
C ASP A 41 11.04 -11.33 3.59
N LEU A 42 11.51 -10.12 3.32
CA LEU A 42 12.79 -9.59 3.80
C LEU A 42 12.53 -8.59 4.91
N ILE A 43 13.18 -8.78 6.07
CA ILE A 43 12.99 -7.93 7.24
C ILE A 43 14.32 -7.36 7.68
N TRP A 44 14.41 -6.04 7.74
CA TRP A 44 15.58 -5.33 8.27
C TRP A 44 15.22 -4.51 9.50
N ASP A 45 15.89 -4.80 10.61
CA ASP A 45 15.76 -4.08 11.87
C ASP A 45 16.93 -3.10 12.07
N TYR A 46 16.62 -1.83 12.32
CA TYR A 46 17.56 -0.77 12.62
C TYR A 46 17.54 -0.32 14.09
N GLY A 47 16.85 -1.07 14.95
CA GLY A 47 16.62 -0.77 16.37
C GLY A 47 15.50 0.24 16.60
N SER A 48 15.44 1.31 15.80
CA SER A 48 14.36 2.31 15.91
C SER A 48 13.18 2.04 14.98
N VAL A 49 13.39 1.26 13.93
CA VAL A 49 12.40 0.95 12.89
C VAL A 49 12.73 -0.39 12.26
N ARG A 50 11.69 -1.17 11.94
CA ARG A 50 11.75 -2.39 11.15
C ARG A 50 11.09 -2.13 9.80
N PHE A 51 11.79 -2.44 8.71
CA PHE A 51 11.24 -2.40 7.36
C PHE A 51 11.01 -3.82 6.85
N HIS A 52 9.90 -3.99 6.15
CA HIS A 52 9.45 -5.26 5.60
C HIS A 52 9.24 -5.10 4.09
N TRP A 53 9.77 -6.04 3.33
CA TRP A 53 9.55 -6.16 1.89
C TRP A 53 9.07 -7.54 1.54
N VAL A 54 8.22 -7.65 0.52
CA VAL A 54 7.92 -8.92 -0.13
C VAL A 54 8.98 -9.16 -1.21
N VAL A 55 9.63 -10.31 -1.13
CA VAL A 55 10.53 -10.83 -2.15
C VAL A 55 9.69 -11.56 -3.18
N ARG A 56 9.65 -11.01 -4.39
CA ARG A 56 8.94 -11.61 -5.53
C ARG A 56 9.89 -12.51 -6.32
N GLU A 57 9.34 -13.49 -7.04
CA GLU A 57 10.15 -14.34 -7.92
C GLU A 57 10.70 -13.51 -9.09
N ALA A 58 11.94 -13.78 -9.49
CA ALA A 58 12.58 -13.04 -10.57
C ALA A 58 11.78 -13.20 -11.87
N PRO A 59 11.56 -12.12 -12.66
CA PRO A 59 12.31 -10.86 -12.70
C PRO A 59 11.76 -9.72 -11.83
N LEU A 60 10.78 -9.99 -10.95
CA LEU A 60 10.08 -8.94 -10.23
C LEU A 60 10.96 -8.29 -9.15
N PRO A 61 10.82 -6.97 -8.95
CA PRO A 61 11.52 -6.28 -7.87
C PRO A 61 10.94 -6.67 -6.51
N VAL A 62 11.74 -6.43 -5.47
CA VAL A 62 11.22 -6.42 -4.09
C VAL A 62 10.18 -5.31 -3.95
N GLN A 63 9.08 -5.62 -3.27
CA GLN A 63 8.02 -4.63 -3.02
C GLN A 63 8.06 -4.20 -1.57
N GLY A 64 8.08 -2.88 -1.35
CA GLY A 64 7.84 -2.29 -0.04
C GLY A 64 6.51 -2.72 0.55
N PHE A 65 6.51 -3.28 1.76
CA PHE A 65 5.31 -3.87 2.35
C PHE A 65 4.80 -3.04 3.53
N TRP A 66 5.60 -2.92 4.58
CA TRP A 66 5.30 -2.04 5.73
C TRP A 66 6.55 -1.69 6.50
N PHE A 67 6.42 -0.73 7.41
CA PHE A 67 7.40 -0.52 8.48
C PHE A 67 6.70 -0.43 9.83
N ALA A 68 7.44 -0.69 10.91
CA ALA A 68 7.01 -0.38 12.26
C ALA A 68 8.10 0.23 13.13
N VAL A 69 7.66 1.15 13.98
CA VAL A 69 8.42 1.77 15.06
C VAL A 69 7.98 1.13 16.38
N PRO A 70 8.83 0.35 17.07
CA PRO A 70 8.48 -0.33 18.31
C PRO A 70 8.49 0.66 19.50
N VAL A 71 7.43 1.46 19.63
CA VAL A 71 7.33 2.53 20.62
C VAL A 71 7.48 2.02 22.06
N ALA A 72 6.97 0.82 22.37
CA ALA A 72 7.14 0.22 23.70
C ALA A 72 8.61 0.01 24.09
N GLU A 73 9.51 -0.19 23.11
CA GLU A 73 10.95 -0.36 23.34
C GLU A 73 11.67 1.01 23.43
N LEU A 74 11.26 1.97 22.60
CA LEU A 74 11.94 3.27 22.47
C LEU A 74 11.47 4.34 23.47
N ALA A 75 10.20 4.28 23.87
CA ALA A 75 9.58 5.21 24.81
C ALA A 75 8.50 4.50 25.64
N PRO A 76 8.91 3.63 26.59
CA PRO A 76 7.99 2.85 27.40
C PRO A 76 6.95 3.73 28.11
N GLY A 77 5.68 3.38 27.99
CA GLY A 77 4.57 4.08 28.65
C GLY A 77 4.11 5.38 27.99
N LEU A 78 4.51 5.66 26.74
CA LEU A 78 4.02 6.80 25.97
C LEU A 78 2.48 6.77 25.86
N PRO A 79 1.74 7.75 26.44
CA PRO A 79 0.28 7.74 26.36
C PRO A 79 -0.23 8.06 24.95
N PHE A 80 -1.25 7.33 24.49
CA PHE A 80 -1.85 7.60 23.17
C PHE A 80 -2.43 9.00 23.07
N GLU A 81 -3.11 9.50 24.10
CA GLU A 81 -3.73 10.82 24.08
C GLU A 81 -2.69 11.95 23.93
N ASP A 82 -1.48 11.77 24.48
CA ASP A 82 -0.40 12.74 24.31
C ASP A 82 0.14 12.72 22.87
N LEU A 83 0.30 11.53 22.28
CA LEU A 83 0.68 11.39 20.87
C LEU A 83 -0.39 12.00 19.96
N ARG A 84 -1.67 11.69 20.21
CA ARG A 84 -2.81 12.23 19.46
C ARG A 84 -2.87 13.75 19.52
N ALA A 85 -2.66 14.33 20.71
CA ALA A 85 -2.61 15.78 20.87
C ALA A 85 -1.42 16.38 20.10
N ALA A 86 -0.26 15.74 20.14
CA ALA A 86 0.95 16.20 19.45
C ALA A 86 0.86 16.14 17.92
N THR A 87 0.10 15.18 17.36
CA THR A 87 -0.08 15.09 15.90
C THR A 87 -1.10 16.10 15.37
N GLY A 88 -2.11 16.45 16.17
CA GLY A 88 -3.25 17.26 15.72
C GLY A 88 -4.12 16.57 14.66
N MET A 89 -3.94 15.26 14.48
CA MET A 89 -4.64 14.48 13.45
C MET A 89 -5.93 13.86 13.97
N ARG A 90 -6.80 13.49 13.03
CA ARG A 90 -7.96 12.66 13.33
C ARG A 90 -7.54 11.21 13.35
N PHE A 91 -8.16 10.44 14.24
CA PHE A 91 -7.98 9.00 14.33
C PHE A 91 -9.34 8.33 14.25
N ALA A 92 -9.42 7.28 13.44
CA ALA A 92 -10.51 6.33 13.46
C ALA A 92 -10.11 5.13 14.32
N GLU A 93 -11.00 4.69 15.21
CA GLU A 93 -10.80 3.47 15.97
C GLU A 93 -10.89 2.25 15.04
N SER A 94 -10.01 1.27 15.24
CA SER A 94 -9.99 0.00 14.52
C SER A 94 -9.91 -1.16 15.53
N ARG A 95 -10.04 -2.39 15.03
CA ARG A 95 -9.95 -3.60 15.89
C ARG A 95 -8.62 -3.70 16.64
N ASP A 96 -7.54 -3.24 16.02
CA ASP A 96 -6.17 -3.46 16.49
C ASP A 96 -5.50 -2.16 16.98
N GLY A 97 -6.25 -1.04 17.06
CA GLY A 97 -5.73 0.24 17.52
C GLY A 97 -6.43 1.44 16.90
N TYR A 98 -5.65 2.42 16.47
CA TYR A 98 -6.14 3.66 15.88
C TYR A 98 -5.50 3.90 14.52
N LEU A 99 -6.28 4.39 13.56
CA LEU A 99 -5.83 4.72 12.21
C LEU A 99 -5.86 6.23 11.99
N ALA A 100 -4.74 6.81 11.56
CA ALA A 100 -4.64 8.16 11.02
C ALA A 100 -4.87 8.10 9.49
N PRO A 101 -6.08 8.41 9.00
CA PRO A 101 -6.46 8.16 7.61
C PRO A 101 -5.72 9.05 6.61
N GLU A 102 -5.27 10.25 7.02
CA GLU A 102 -4.59 11.20 6.16
C GLU A 102 -3.12 10.82 5.86
N SER A 103 -2.46 10.15 6.79
CA SER A 103 -1.05 9.71 6.65
C SER A 103 -0.91 8.21 6.44
N GLU A 104 -2.03 7.47 6.49
CA GLU A 104 -2.05 6.01 6.40
C GLU A 104 -1.15 5.37 7.46
N MET A 105 -1.27 5.83 8.70
CA MET A 105 -0.53 5.29 9.84
C MET A 105 -1.45 4.62 10.83
N ALA A 106 -1.10 3.43 11.27
CA ALA A 106 -1.75 2.75 12.39
C ALA A 106 -0.93 2.94 13.68
N VAL A 107 -1.63 3.13 14.78
CA VAL A 107 -1.08 3.29 16.12
C VAL A 107 -1.71 2.20 16.99
N ASP A 108 -0.90 1.23 17.36
CA ASP A 108 -1.32 0.14 18.24
C ASP A 108 -1.18 0.62 19.70
N VAL A 109 -2.21 0.35 20.50
CA VAL A 109 -2.30 0.82 21.90
C VAL A 109 -2.63 -0.36 22.79
N ASP A 110 -1.91 -0.51 23.89
CA ASP A 110 -2.24 -1.48 24.92
C ASP A 110 -3.55 -1.07 25.61
N PRO A 111 -4.62 -1.87 25.49
CA PRO A 111 -5.94 -1.51 26.01
C PRO A 111 -5.98 -1.42 27.55
N SER A 112 -5.02 -2.03 28.25
CA SER A 112 -4.97 -2.03 29.71
C SER A 112 -4.32 -0.78 30.29
N THR A 113 -3.39 -0.17 29.55
CA THR A 113 -2.58 0.96 30.01
C THR A 113 -2.83 2.25 29.23
N GLY A 114 -3.39 2.15 28.02
CA GLY A 114 -3.50 3.27 27.08
C GLY A 114 -2.15 3.71 26.49
N ALA A 115 -1.10 2.90 26.67
CA ALA A 115 0.23 3.19 26.16
C ALA A 115 0.37 2.76 24.70
N VAL A 116 1.04 3.57 23.89
CA VAL A 116 1.37 3.25 22.50
C VAL A 116 2.42 2.15 22.48
N THR A 117 2.10 1.03 21.83
CA THR A 117 3.02 -0.11 21.70
C THR A 117 3.80 -0.05 20.40
N SER A 118 3.15 0.36 19.31
CA SER A 118 3.74 0.42 17.98
C SER A 118 3.11 1.53 17.13
N ILE A 119 3.90 2.07 16.21
CA ILE A 119 3.41 2.89 15.09
C ILE A 119 3.84 2.19 13.82
N ARG A 120 2.90 1.87 12.94
CA ARG A 120 3.17 1.11 11.71
C ARG A 120 2.49 1.74 10.51
N SER A 121 3.10 1.61 9.33
CA SER A 121 2.39 2.03 8.13
C SER A 121 1.13 1.18 7.94
N ALA A 122 0.04 1.79 7.50
CA ALA A 122 -1.28 1.20 7.46
C ALA A 122 -1.43 0.27 6.26
N PHE A 123 -0.57 -0.75 6.19
CA PHE A 123 -0.69 -1.88 5.28
C PHE A 123 -2.07 -2.57 5.37
N GLN A 124 -2.72 -2.50 6.54
CA GLN A 124 -4.01 -3.17 6.78
C GLN A 124 -5.27 -2.34 6.46
N ARG A 125 -5.16 -1.16 5.83
CA ARG A 125 -6.37 -0.45 5.38
C ARG A 125 -7.22 -1.32 4.45
N GLN A 126 -6.57 -2.12 3.61
CA GLN A 126 -7.20 -3.10 2.73
C GLN A 126 -7.86 -4.24 3.53
N TRP A 127 -7.14 -4.82 4.50
CA TRP A 127 -7.64 -5.95 5.31
C TRP A 127 -8.84 -5.59 6.21
N HIS A 128 -8.86 -4.40 6.82
CA HIS A 128 -9.99 -4.00 7.66
C HIS A 128 -11.27 -3.73 6.88
N LEU A 129 -11.15 -3.24 5.63
CA LEU A 129 -12.29 -3.16 4.71
C LEU A 129 -12.77 -4.58 4.38
N ILE A 130 -11.88 -5.43 3.85
CA ILE A 130 -12.12 -6.84 3.49
C ILE A 130 -12.91 -7.57 4.60
N LEU A 131 -12.46 -7.47 5.85
CA LEU A 131 -13.09 -8.16 6.99
C LEU A 131 -14.48 -7.60 7.37
N ARG A 132 -14.76 -6.32 7.10
CA ARG A 132 -16.03 -5.68 7.51
C ARG A 132 -17.22 -6.12 6.66
N TYR A 133 -16.99 -6.54 5.42
CA TYR A 133 -18.05 -7.03 4.54
C TYR A 133 -17.66 -8.33 3.81
N ALA A 134 -17.12 -9.30 4.56
CA ALA A 134 -16.76 -10.62 4.06
C ALA A 134 -17.93 -11.42 3.45
N ASP A 135 -19.18 -10.97 3.65
CA ASP A 135 -20.40 -11.61 3.16
C ASP A 135 -20.86 -11.13 1.76
N VAL A 136 -20.05 -10.33 1.05
CA VAL A 136 -20.42 -9.88 -0.31
C VAL A 136 -20.27 -11.05 -1.30
N GLU A 137 -21.38 -11.71 -1.60
CA GLU A 137 -21.46 -12.65 -2.72
C GLU A 137 -21.19 -11.92 -4.03
N THR A 138 -20.25 -12.43 -4.81
CA THR A 138 -19.84 -11.84 -6.08
C THR A 138 -20.67 -12.38 -7.24
N PRO A 139 -21.41 -11.53 -7.97
CA PRO A 139 -22.30 -11.96 -9.04
C PRO A 139 -21.56 -12.44 -10.29
N THR A 140 -22.20 -13.33 -11.05
CA THR A 140 -21.76 -13.74 -12.40
C THR A 140 -21.73 -12.55 -13.36
N PRO A 141 -20.90 -12.56 -14.43
CA PRO A 141 -20.76 -11.45 -15.38
C PRO A 141 -22.06 -10.77 -15.80
N ASP A 142 -23.07 -11.56 -16.17
CA ASP A 142 -24.36 -11.07 -16.68
C ASP A 142 -25.25 -10.41 -15.61
N LEU A 143 -24.94 -10.63 -14.33
CA LEU A 143 -25.69 -10.09 -13.19
C LEU A 143 -24.93 -8.99 -12.44
N ARG A 144 -23.70 -8.67 -12.83
CA ARG A 144 -22.85 -7.70 -12.11
C ARG A 144 -23.53 -6.34 -12.00
N GLU A 145 -23.86 -5.72 -13.13
CA GLU A 145 -24.41 -4.36 -13.13
C GLU A 145 -25.73 -4.23 -12.36
N SER A 146 -26.62 -5.21 -12.50
CA SER A 146 -27.91 -5.23 -11.81
C SER A 146 -27.75 -5.46 -10.31
N TRP A 147 -26.81 -6.32 -9.90
CA TRP A 147 -26.46 -6.52 -8.50
C TRP A 147 -25.86 -5.25 -7.90
N PHE A 148 -24.92 -4.60 -8.58
CA PHE A 148 -24.34 -3.33 -8.11
C PHE A 148 -25.39 -2.25 -7.96
N ALA A 149 -26.29 -2.10 -8.94
CA ALA A 149 -27.39 -1.14 -8.87
C ALA A 149 -28.36 -1.41 -7.71
N ALA A 150 -28.53 -2.68 -7.31
CA ALA A 150 -29.42 -3.08 -6.23
C ALA A 150 -28.80 -2.98 -4.82
N ASN A 151 -27.47 -3.16 -4.70
CA ASN A 151 -26.78 -3.27 -3.41
C ASN A 151 -25.94 -2.04 -3.06
N GLU A 152 -25.72 -1.13 -4.00
CA GLU A 152 -24.96 0.10 -3.75
C GLU A 152 -25.65 0.97 -2.69
N PRO A 153 -24.95 1.35 -1.61
CA PRO A 153 -25.54 2.16 -0.55
C PRO A 153 -25.81 3.60 -1.02
N ALA A 154 -26.75 4.25 -0.36
CA ALA A 154 -27.03 5.67 -0.54
C ALA A 154 -26.09 6.54 0.32
N GLY A 155 -25.76 7.73 -0.17
CA GLY A 155 -25.08 8.75 0.63
C GLY A 155 -23.56 8.58 0.73
N ALA A 156 -23.00 9.00 1.86
CA ALA A 156 -21.56 9.20 2.04
C ALA A 156 -20.74 7.90 2.10
N GLU A 157 -21.37 6.77 2.46
CA GLU A 157 -20.70 5.46 2.59
C GLU A 157 -20.36 4.82 1.23
N ARG A 158 -20.85 5.39 0.13
CA ARG A 158 -20.74 4.82 -1.21
C ARG A 158 -19.30 4.66 -1.70
N ALA A 159 -18.45 5.65 -1.46
CA ALA A 159 -17.05 5.59 -1.88
C ALA A 159 -16.29 4.46 -1.14
N GLU A 160 -16.49 4.37 0.18
CA GLU A 160 -15.88 3.31 1.00
C GLU A 160 -16.38 1.92 0.61
N TRP A 161 -17.69 1.79 0.32
CA TRP A 161 -18.26 0.55 -0.17
C TRP A 161 -17.67 0.12 -1.52
N TRP A 162 -17.49 1.05 -2.47
CA TRP A 162 -16.87 0.73 -3.76
C TRP A 162 -15.40 0.31 -3.62
N LEU A 163 -14.63 1.02 -2.80
CA LEU A 163 -13.26 0.62 -2.49
C LEU A 163 -13.24 -0.81 -1.94
N HIS A 164 -14.10 -1.09 -0.94
CA HIS A 164 -14.24 -2.41 -0.35
C HIS A 164 -14.54 -3.49 -1.39
N VAL A 165 -15.57 -3.30 -2.22
CA VAL A 165 -15.95 -4.26 -3.25
C VAL A 165 -14.78 -4.52 -4.19
N CYS A 166 -14.12 -3.46 -4.69
CA CYS A 166 -13.01 -3.62 -5.61
C CYS A 166 -11.87 -4.41 -4.95
N TYR A 167 -11.55 -4.13 -3.69
CA TYR A 167 -10.58 -4.89 -2.91
C TYR A 167 -10.96 -6.36 -2.73
N MET A 168 -12.23 -6.67 -2.43
CA MET A 168 -12.67 -8.05 -2.31
C MET A 168 -12.54 -8.82 -3.61
N ILE A 169 -12.91 -8.22 -4.74
CA ILE A 169 -12.77 -8.83 -6.06
C ILE A 169 -11.29 -9.04 -6.39
N SER A 170 -10.44 -8.06 -6.08
CA SER A 170 -8.98 -8.11 -6.27
C SER A 170 -8.35 -9.22 -5.42
N ALA A 171 -8.76 -9.36 -4.16
CA ALA A 171 -8.27 -10.42 -3.26
C ALA A 171 -8.56 -11.84 -3.76
N GLN A 172 -9.65 -12.05 -4.52
CA GLN A 172 -9.93 -13.35 -5.14
C GLN A 172 -8.88 -13.73 -6.20
N THR A 173 -8.24 -12.74 -6.83
CA THR A 173 -7.15 -12.99 -7.78
C THR A 173 -5.93 -13.64 -7.11
N TRP A 174 -5.76 -13.43 -5.79
CA TRP A 174 -4.64 -13.94 -5.00
C TRP A 174 -4.95 -15.24 -4.27
N SER A 175 -6.23 -15.51 -4.00
CA SER A 175 -6.67 -16.55 -3.05
C SER A 175 -7.05 -17.89 -3.72
N ILE A 176 -7.33 -17.89 -5.02
CA ILE A 176 -7.83 -19.05 -5.76
C ILE A 176 -6.65 -19.79 -6.38
N ASP A 177 -6.58 -21.12 -6.36
CA ASP A 177 -5.46 -21.85 -6.98
C ASP A 177 -5.63 -22.07 -8.49
N ASP A 178 -6.87 -22.08 -8.98
CA ASP A 178 -7.17 -22.33 -10.39
C ASP A 178 -6.82 -21.12 -11.28
N LEU A 179 -6.01 -21.38 -12.30
CA LEU A 179 -5.48 -20.38 -13.23
C LEU A 179 -6.58 -19.67 -14.03
N GLU A 180 -7.50 -20.44 -14.63
CA GLU A 180 -8.57 -19.88 -15.47
C GLU A 180 -9.49 -19.01 -14.62
N GLU A 181 -9.81 -19.48 -13.41
CA GLU A 181 -10.59 -18.74 -12.45
C GLU A 181 -9.91 -17.45 -12.00
N ARG A 182 -8.61 -17.48 -11.65
CA ARG A 182 -7.84 -16.25 -11.36
C ARG A 182 -7.93 -15.23 -12.49
N MET A 183 -7.77 -15.65 -13.74
CA MET A 183 -7.84 -14.72 -14.89
C MET A 183 -9.23 -14.10 -15.07
N ARG A 184 -10.30 -14.85 -14.75
CA ARG A 184 -11.66 -14.31 -14.69
C ARG A 184 -11.81 -13.27 -13.58
N TRP A 185 -11.20 -13.52 -12.42
CA TRP A 185 -11.21 -12.58 -11.31
C TRP A 185 -10.40 -11.32 -11.60
N LEU A 186 -9.25 -11.42 -12.24
CA LEU A 186 -8.45 -10.26 -12.61
C LEU A 186 -9.20 -9.37 -13.62
N SER A 187 -9.83 -10.00 -14.62
CA SER A 187 -10.70 -9.30 -15.56
C SER A 187 -11.88 -8.63 -14.86
N TYR A 188 -12.42 -9.27 -13.82
CA TYR A 188 -13.48 -8.72 -13.00
C TYR A 188 -13.00 -7.55 -12.13
N ALA A 189 -11.82 -7.66 -11.50
CA ALA A 189 -11.22 -6.60 -10.72
C ALA A 189 -11.02 -5.34 -11.57
N ARG A 190 -10.42 -5.46 -12.77
CA ARG A 190 -10.28 -4.33 -13.70
C ARG A 190 -11.63 -3.70 -14.05
N TRP A 191 -12.62 -4.52 -14.42
CA TRP A 191 -13.97 -4.02 -14.72
C TRP A 191 -14.60 -3.29 -13.53
N ALA A 192 -14.41 -3.78 -12.31
CA ALA A 192 -14.99 -3.18 -11.10
C ALA A 192 -14.33 -1.83 -10.81
N TRP A 193 -13.01 -1.75 -10.93
CA TRP A 193 -12.26 -0.48 -10.83
C TRP A 193 -12.72 0.52 -11.89
N ASP A 194 -12.82 0.12 -13.16
CA ASP A 194 -13.29 0.98 -14.25
C ASP A 194 -14.73 1.48 -14.00
N LEU A 195 -15.63 0.62 -13.50
CA LEU A 195 -16.99 0.99 -13.14
C LEU A 195 -17.04 1.97 -11.96
N ALA A 196 -16.24 1.74 -10.92
CA ALA A 196 -16.16 2.61 -9.76
C ALA A 196 -15.66 4.02 -10.13
N VAL A 197 -14.70 4.11 -11.06
CA VAL A 197 -14.23 5.38 -11.65
C VAL A 197 -15.32 6.03 -12.49
N ALA A 198 -15.98 5.27 -13.38
CA ALA A 198 -17.04 5.80 -14.23
C ALA A 198 -18.23 6.37 -13.43
N ARG A 199 -18.51 5.81 -12.26
CA ARG A 199 -19.52 6.31 -11.32
C ARG A 199 -19.03 7.43 -10.40
N GLY A 200 -17.74 7.76 -10.42
CA GLY A 200 -17.14 8.83 -9.63
C GLY A 200 -16.99 8.50 -8.14
N HIS A 201 -16.92 7.22 -7.79
CA HIS A 201 -16.77 6.76 -6.40
C HIS A 201 -15.32 6.48 -6.02
N VAL A 202 -14.48 6.23 -7.02
CA VAL A 202 -13.05 6.01 -6.88
C VAL A 202 -12.31 6.95 -7.83
N SER A 203 -11.15 7.47 -7.39
CA SER A 203 -10.32 8.30 -8.26
C SER A 203 -9.61 7.44 -9.31
N PRO A 204 -9.36 7.94 -10.55
CA PRO A 204 -8.57 7.23 -11.54
C PRO A 204 -7.20 6.77 -11.02
N ALA A 205 -6.50 7.65 -10.28
CA ALA A 205 -5.21 7.34 -9.67
C ALA A 205 -5.27 6.12 -8.73
N THR A 206 -6.31 6.05 -7.88
CA THR A 206 -6.53 4.90 -6.99
C THR A 206 -6.79 3.62 -7.79
N ALA A 207 -7.66 3.68 -8.80
CA ALA A 207 -7.96 2.51 -9.62
C ALA A 207 -6.71 1.97 -10.34
N VAL A 208 -5.93 2.86 -10.96
CA VAL A 208 -4.71 2.51 -11.70
C VAL A 208 -3.65 1.88 -10.79
N MET A 209 -3.45 2.45 -9.60
CA MET A 209 -2.54 1.89 -8.59
C MET A 209 -2.90 0.44 -8.24
N ASN A 210 -4.16 0.16 -7.94
CA ASN A 210 -4.58 -1.19 -7.56
C ASN A 210 -4.59 -2.16 -8.74
N VAL A 211 -4.94 -1.71 -9.95
CA VAL A 211 -4.81 -2.56 -11.14
C VAL A 211 -3.35 -2.92 -11.39
N ALA A 212 -2.42 -1.97 -11.27
CA ALA A 212 -1.01 -2.26 -11.43
C ALA A 212 -0.52 -3.28 -10.39
N GLU A 213 -0.98 -3.18 -9.14
CA GLU A 213 -0.71 -4.18 -8.09
C GLU A 213 -1.25 -5.56 -8.47
N ASP A 214 -2.52 -5.66 -8.87
CA ASP A 214 -3.15 -6.92 -9.27
C ASP A 214 -2.41 -7.60 -10.42
N TYR A 215 -1.93 -6.81 -11.39
CA TYR A 215 -1.14 -7.32 -12.51
C TYR A 215 0.25 -7.80 -12.07
N ALA A 216 0.95 -7.05 -11.22
CA ALA A 216 2.25 -7.49 -10.70
C ALA A 216 2.11 -8.79 -9.90
N GLU A 217 1.02 -8.91 -9.14
CA GLU A 217 0.74 -10.06 -8.30
C GLU A 217 0.32 -11.30 -9.10
N ALA A 218 -0.36 -11.10 -10.22
CA ALA A 218 -0.63 -12.17 -11.16
C ALA A 218 0.65 -12.60 -11.92
N GLU A 219 1.50 -11.65 -12.35
CA GLU A 219 2.78 -12.00 -12.98
C GLU A 219 3.70 -12.80 -12.03
N ASN A 220 3.72 -12.46 -10.73
CA ASN A 220 4.48 -13.19 -9.71
C ASN A 220 4.07 -14.66 -9.56
N ARG A 221 2.93 -15.05 -10.14
CA ARG A 221 2.44 -16.43 -10.15
C ARG A 221 2.50 -17.06 -11.54
N ASP A 222 3.39 -16.57 -12.40
CA ASP A 222 3.58 -16.99 -13.80
C ASP A 222 2.32 -16.86 -14.66
N LEU A 223 1.46 -15.88 -14.34
CA LEU A 223 0.27 -15.63 -15.14
C LEU A 223 0.63 -14.75 -16.32
N SER A 224 0.53 -15.30 -17.54
CA SER A 224 0.57 -14.48 -18.76
C SER A 224 -0.69 -13.61 -18.79
N LEU A 225 -0.53 -12.37 -18.40
CA LEU A 225 -1.61 -11.40 -18.42
C LEU A 225 -1.91 -10.99 -19.86
N GLY A 226 -3.19 -10.69 -20.10
CA GLY A 226 -3.68 -10.21 -21.39
C GLY A 226 -3.11 -8.83 -21.78
N PRO A 227 -3.80 -8.08 -22.65
CA PRO A 227 -3.18 -7.11 -23.56
C PRO A 227 -2.61 -5.81 -22.94
N SER A 228 -2.67 -5.59 -21.62
CA SER A 228 -2.03 -4.42 -21.03
C SER A 228 -0.52 -4.65 -20.99
N SER A 229 0.21 -3.98 -21.88
CA SER A 229 1.68 -3.99 -21.81
C SER A 229 2.14 -3.31 -20.51
N HIS A 230 3.29 -3.72 -19.99
CA HIS A 230 3.95 -3.02 -18.89
C HIS A 230 4.09 -1.52 -19.17
N ASP A 231 4.37 -1.15 -20.43
CA ASP A 231 4.41 0.24 -20.89
C ASP A 231 3.10 0.99 -20.60
N ALA A 232 1.94 0.35 -20.83
CA ALA A 232 0.64 0.97 -20.59
C ALA A 232 0.38 1.16 -19.09
N LEU A 233 0.66 0.15 -18.25
CA LEU A 233 0.49 0.24 -16.80
C LEU A 233 1.39 1.33 -16.20
N VAL A 234 2.67 1.34 -16.59
CA VAL A 234 3.63 2.37 -16.15
C VAL A 234 3.18 3.75 -16.60
N ALA A 235 2.84 3.93 -17.88
CA ALA A 235 2.38 5.22 -18.39
C ALA A 235 1.09 5.72 -17.69
N GLU A 236 0.14 4.83 -17.44
CA GLU A 236 -1.12 5.16 -16.76
C GLU A 236 -0.83 5.62 -15.31
N CYS A 237 0.01 4.89 -14.56
CA CYS A 237 0.47 5.29 -13.22
C CYS A 237 1.13 6.68 -13.22
N LEU A 238 2.10 6.89 -14.12
CA LEU A 238 2.87 8.13 -14.18
C LEU A 238 2.03 9.32 -14.63
N SER A 239 0.97 9.11 -15.41
CA SER A 239 0.04 10.18 -15.83
C SER A 239 -0.71 10.84 -14.67
N HIS A 240 -0.77 10.17 -13.52
CA HIS A 240 -1.42 10.65 -12.31
C HIS A 240 -0.45 11.26 -11.28
N VAL A 241 0.87 11.21 -11.53
CA VAL A 241 1.87 11.82 -10.65
C VAL A 241 1.78 13.35 -10.77
N THR A 242 1.49 14.01 -9.65
CA THR A 242 1.27 15.47 -9.60
C THR A 242 2.58 16.27 -9.50
N GLY A 243 3.66 15.63 -9.08
CA GLY A 243 4.95 16.25 -8.80
C GLY A 243 5.07 16.86 -7.41
N SER A 244 4.04 16.71 -6.56
CA SER A 244 4.08 17.14 -5.16
C SER A 244 4.87 16.18 -4.27
N MET A 245 5.15 14.96 -4.74
CA MET A 245 5.70 13.85 -3.94
C MET A 245 4.86 13.57 -2.69
N SER A 246 3.55 13.78 -2.81
CA SER A 246 2.57 13.30 -1.84
C SER A 246 2.64 11.77 -1.72
N ARG A 247 2.02 11.22 -0.68
CA ARG A 247 1.87 9.77 -0.52
C ARG A 247 1.24 9.11 -1.76
N ALA A 248 0.24 9.75 -2.36
CA ALA A 248 -0.38 9.26 -3.59
C ALA A 248 0.59 9.23 -4.77
N ASP A 249 1.41 10.28 -4.96
CA ASP A 249 2.44 10.29 -6.00
C ASP A 249 3.45 9.15 -5.77
N LYS A 250 3.90 8.95 -4.52
CA LYS A 250 4.85 7.89 -4.17
C LYS A 250 4.27 6.51 -4.47
N ASN A 251 3.05 6.23 -4.03
CA ASN A 251 2.41 4.94 -4.27
C ASN A 251 2.24 4.65 -5.78
N LEU A 252 1.93 5.67 -6.60
CA LEU A 252 1.87 5.52 -8.06
C LEU A 252 3.23 5.15 -8.68
N ILE A 253 4.31 5.77 -8.20
CA ILE A 253 5.67 5.47 -8.66
C ILE A 253 6.09 4.06 -8.21
N ASP A 254 5.76 3.69 -6.97
CA ASP A 254 6.07 2.38 -6.42
C ASP A 254 5.31 1.28 -7.19
N MET A 255 4.03 1.50 -7.54
CA MET A 255 3.28 0.58 -8.41
C MET A 255 3.84 0.53 -9.83
N ALA A 256 4.27 1.65 -10.41
CA ALA A 256 4.95 1.65 -11.70
C ALA A 256 6.27 0.85 -11.66
N ALA A 257 7.00 0.90 -10.53
CA ALA A 257 8.26 0.20 -10.37
C ALA A 257 8.12 -1.33 -10.42
N LEU A 258 6.97 -1.87 -9.99
CA LEU A 258 6.65 -3.31 -10.10
C LEU A 258 6.66 -3.81 -11.55
N HIS A 259 6.47 -2.93 -12.53
CA HIS A 259 6.40 -3.25 -13.96
C HIS A 259 7.66 -2.85 -14.74
N ARG A 260 8.70 -2.36 -14.05
CA ARG A 260 9.90 -1.81 -14.69
C ARG A 260 10.62 -2.81 -15.60
N HIS A 261 10.65 -4.09 -15.21
CA HIS A 261 11.38 -5.14 -15.93
C HIS A 261 10.82 -5.41 -17.33
N GLY A 262 9.55 -5.06 -17.58
CA GLY A 262 8.88 -5.31 -18.84
C GLY A 262 8.68 -4.06 -19.71
N ILE A 263 9.22 -2.89 -19.32
CA ILE A 263 9.15 -1.67 -20.12
C ILE A 263 9.92 -1.87 -21.44
N SER A 264 9.24 -1.61 -22.57
CA SER A 264 9.80 -1.77 -23.90
C SER A 264 9.89 -0.45 -24.67
N ASP A 265 9.08 0.54 -24.33
CA ASP A 265 9.10 1.88 -24.93
C ASP A 265 10.16 2.77 -24.24
N PRO A 266 11.20 3.24 -24.96
CA PRO A 266 12.22 4.13 -24.39
C PRO A 266 11.68 5.44 -23.80
N ALA A 267 10.56 5.95 -24.30
CA ALA A 267 9.94 7.17 -23.78
C ALA A 267 9.31 6.92 -22.41
N VAL A 268 8.63 5.78 -22.24
CA VAL A 268 8.05 5.36 -20.96
C VAL A 268 9.17 5.08 -19.94
N GLN A 269 10.23 4.39 -20.37
CA GLN A 269 11.42 4.15 -19.52
C GLN A 269 12.03 5.46 -19.01
N ALA A 270 12.21 6.45 -19.89
CA ALA A 270 12.81 7.74 -19.52
C ALA A 270 11.95 8.52 -18.52
N GLU A 271 10.62 8.53 -18.69
CA GLU A 271 9.72 9.20 -17.75
C GLU A 271 9.67 8.45 -16.41
N PHE A 272 9.68 7.13 -16.42
CA PHE A 272 9.79 6.32 -15.20
C PHE A 272 11.08 6.63 -14.45
N ASP A 273 12.24 6.56 -15.11
CA ASP A 273 13.54 6.77 -14.45
C ASP A 273 13.64 8.18 -13.84
N LYS A 274 13.04 9.19 -14.48
CA LYS A 274 12.95 10.56 -13.94
C LYS A 274 12.18 10.60 -12.62
N TRP A 275 10.97 10.04 -12.56
CA TRP A 275 10.17 10.05 -11.34
C TRP A 275 10.74 9.15 -10.26
N TYR A 276 11.27 7.99 -10.64
CA TYR A 276 11.91 7.07 -9.72
C TYR A 276 13.18 7.67 -9.11
N ALA A 277 13.95 8.47 -9.85
CA ALA A 277 15.07 9.23 -9.30
C ALA A 277 14.61 10.25 -8.25
N VAL A 278 13.52 10.99 -8.49
CA VAL A 278 12.95 11.92 -7.49
C VAL A 278 12.48 11.17 -6.25
N ARG A 279 11.77 10.05 -6.43
CA ARG A 279 11.25 9.20 -5.36
C ARG A 279 12.33 8.65 -4.45
N THR A 280 13.49 8.32 -5.03
CA THR A 280 14.60 7.67 -4.32
C THR A 280 15.71 8.63 -3.89
N ASP A 281 15.59 9.92 -4.19
CA ASP A 281 16.49 10.98 -3.70
C ASP A 281 16.21 11.33 -2.24
N VAL A 282 16.47 10.37 -1.36
CA VAL A 282 16.27 10.51 0.09
C VAL A 282 17.62 10.87 0.74
N PRO A 283 17.67 11.91 1.59
CA PRO A 283 18.90 12.30 2.26
C PRO A 283 19.39 11.21 3.21
N ARG A 284 20.70 11.20 3.49
CA ARG A 284 21.24 10.34 4.55
C ARG A 284 20.70 10.77 5.90
N VAL A 285 20.28 9.79 6.70
CA VAL A 285 19.70 10.02 8.03
C VAL A 285 20.43 9.18 9.07
N ARG A 286 20.46 9.70 10.29
CA ARG A 286 20.89 8.92 11.46
C ARG A 286 19.65 8.48 12.20
N LEU A 287 19.34 7.19 12.11
CA LEU A 287 18.28 6.61 12.91
C LEU A 287 18.63 6.72 14.40
N PRO A 288 17.64 6.96 15.28
CA PRO A 288 17.87 6.97 16.72
C PRO A 288 18.53 5.66 17.16
N ALA A 289 19.70 5.74 17.80
CA ALA A 289 20.30 4.58 18.42
C ALA A 289 19.49 4.18 19.67
N GLN A 290 19.35 2.87 19.91
CA GLN A 290 18.93 2.35 21.21
C GLN A 290 20.04 2.54 22.26
#